data_AF-A0A1H0EGA2-F1
#
_entry.id   AF-A0A1H0EGA2-F1
#
_cell.length_a   1.000
_cell.length_b   1.000
_cell.length_c   1.000
_cell.angle_alpha   90.00
_cell.angle_beta   90.00
_cell.angle_gamma   90.00
#
_symmetry.space_group_name_H-M   'P 1'
#
loop_
_entity.id
_entity.type
_entity.pdbx_description
1 polymer ?
#
loop_
_entity_poly.entity_id
_entity_poly.type
_entity_poly.pdbx_seq_one_letter_code
_entity_poly.pdbx_strand_id
1 'polypeptide(L)'
;MRRGLLIVTSMTIAVMTIATELAVAAELAIPKRKPPAGFSMQKGPPNCARWTDECVNCARGATSGEAPVCSNIGFACQPKAIRCLMPEASQNKQKK
;
A
#
# COMPACT_ATOMS: atom_id res chain seq x y z
N MET A 1 -55.55 48.38 -32.07
CA MET A 1 -54.99 47.74 -33.29
C MET A 1 -53.50 47.48 -33.06
N ARG A 2 -53.03 46.32 -33.53
CA ARG A 2 -51.71 45.71 -33.28
C ARG A 2 -50.56 46.46 -33.96
N ARG A 3 -49.32 46.14 -33.51
CA ARG A 3 -47.96 46.32 -34.11
C ARG A 3 -47.13 47.35 -33.32
N GLY A 4 -45.94 47.07 -32.82
CA GLY A 4 -45.11 45.88 -32.91
C GLY A 4 -43.91 46.05 -31.98
N LEU A 5 -43.73 45.05 -31.12
CA LEU A 5 -42.47 44.45 -30.71
C LEU A 5 -41.17 45.22 -31.10
N LEU A 6 -40.62 46.00 -30.18
CA LEU A 6 -39.17 46.27 -30.15
C LEU A 6 -38.55 45.28 -29.18
N ILE A 7 -37.87 44.32 -29.80
CA ILE A 7 -37.17 43.19 -29.21
C ILE A 7 -35.86 43.70 -28.56
N VAL A 8 -35.48 43.01 -27.49
CA VAL A 8 -34.14 42.88 -26.91
C VAL A 8 -33.66 44.02 -26.01
N THR A 9 -34.07 43.96 -24.75
CA THR A 9 -33.24 44.41 -23.63
C THR A 9 -31.93 43.61 -23.63
N SER A 10 -30.85 44.19 -24.15
CA SER A 10 -29.49 43.61 -24.05
C SER A 10 -29.03 43.64 -22.60
N MET A 11 -29.32 42.57 -21.87
CA MET A 11 -28.74 42.30 -20.55
C MET A 11 -27.42 41.56 -20.76
N THR A 12 -26.33 42.31 -20.90
CA THR A 12 -24.97 41.76 -20.94
C THR A 12 -24.56 41.37 -19.52
N ILE A 13 -24.84 40.12 -19.15
CA ILE A 13 -24.28 39.52 -17.93
C ILE A 13 -22.78 39.30 -18.19
N ALA A 14 -21.94 40.16 -17.64
CA ALA A 14 -20.50 39.95 -17.60
C ALA A 14 -20.23 38.73 -16.71
N VAL A 15 -19.96 37.58 -17.34
CA VAL A 15 -19.53 36.36 -16.66
C VAL A 15 -18.11 36.60 -16.17
N MET A 16 -17.96 36.99 -14.91
CA MET A 16 -16.67 37.08 -14.23
C MET A 16 -16.10 35.66 -14.09
N THR A 17 -14.96 35.43 -14.75
CA THR A 17 -14.22 34.17 -14.75
C THR A 17 -13.74 33.84 -13.34
N ILE A 18 -14.26 32.74 -12.78
CA ILE A 18 -13.81 32.17 -11.52
C ILE A 18 -12.35 31.73 -11.72
N ALA A 19 -11.43 32.35 -10.98
CA ALA A 19 -10.03 31.95 -10.98
C ALA A 19 -9.94 30.49 -10.50
N THR A 20 -9.62 29.58 -11.43
CA THR A 20 -9.26 28.21 -11.10
C THR A 20 -7.86 28.22 -10.50
N GLU A 21 -7.78 28.16 -9.18
CA GLU A 21 -6.53 27.81 -8.50
C GLU A 21 -6.19 26.35 -8.82
N LEU A 22 -5.26 26.16 -9.75
CA LEU A 22 -4.66 24.86 -10.01
C LEU A 22 -3.75 24.52 -8.82
N ALA A 23 -4.27 23.71 -7.90
CA ALA A 23 -3.45 23.06 -6.88
C ALA A 23 -2.46 22.12 -7.59
N VAL A 24 -1.22 22.58 -7.79
CA VAL A 24 -0.11 21.74 -8.24
C VAL A 24 0.25 20.81 -7.09
N ALA A 25 -0.33 19.62 -7.10
CA ALA A 25 0.20 18.50 -6.33
C ALA A 25 1.55 18.13 -6.97
N ALA A 26 2.65 18.51 -6.31
CA ALA A 26 3.97 18.03 -6.69
C ALA A 26 3.95 16.50 -6.57
N GLU A 27 3.94 15.81 -7.71
CA GLU A 27 4.07 14.35 -7.77
C GLU A 27 5.46 13.98 -7.24
N LEU A 28 5.55 13.73 -5.93
CA LEU A 28 6.73 13.13 -5.33
C LEU A 28 6.87 11.74 -5.93
N ALA A 29 7.79 11.57 -6.88
CA ALA A 29 8.04 10.30 -7.54
C ALA A 29 8.56 9.28 -6.52
N ILE A 30 7.65 8.52 -5.91
CA ILE A 30 7.99 7.43 -5.00
C ILE A 30 8.65 6.33 -5.85
N PRO A 31 9.92 5.98 -5.61
CA PRO A 31 10.56 4.88 -6.33
C PRO A 31 9.72 3.61 -6.13
N LYS A 32 9.22 3.02 -7.22
CA LYS A 32 8.51 1.73 -7.15
C LYS A 32 9.49 0.67 -6.63
N ARG A 33 9.25 0.15 -5.43
CA ARG A 33 10.03 -0.96 -4.90
C ARG A 33 9.73 -2.21 -5.72
N LYS A 34 10.77 -2.85 -6.25
CA LYS A 34 10.65 -4.18 -6.87
C LYS A 34 10.31 -5.18 -5.76
N PRO A 35 9.22 -5.96 -5.86
CA PRO A 35 8.94 -6.99 -4.86
C PRO A 35 10.10 -7.98 -4.83
N PRO A 36 10.58 -8.40 -3.64
CA PRO A 36 11.58 -9.46 -3.56
C PRO A 36 11.01 -10.73 -4.20
N ALA A 37 11.72 -11.29 -5.18
CA ALA A 37 11.36 -12.57 -5.79
C ALA A 37 11.68 -13.71 -4.82
N GLY A 38 10.70 -14.58 -4.55
CA GLY A 38 10.92 -15.79 -3.76
C GLY A 38 9.64 -16.34 -3.16
N PHE A 39 9.07 -15.66 -2.17
CA PHE A 39 7.92 -16.15 -1.37
C PHE A 39 7.27 -14.94 -0.70
N SER A 40 6.01 -15.02 -0.24
CA SER A 40 5.36 -13.91 0.48
C SER A 40 5.60 -13.97 1.99
N MET A 41 5.53 -12.83 2.69
CA MET A 41 5.66 -12.81 4.16
C MET A 41 4.56 -13.63 4.85
N GLN A 42 3.38 -13.73 4.24
CA GLN A 42 2.24 -14.48 4.75
C GLN A 42 2.39 -16.00 4.60
N LYS A 43 3.26 -16.48 3.70
CA LYS A 43 3.49 -17.92 3.49
C LYS A 43 4.86 -18.38 3.99
N GLY A 44 5.84 -17.48 3.96
CA GLY A 44 7.23 -17.76 4.30
C GLY A 44 7.91 -18.72 3.33
N PRO A 45 9.22 -18.94 3.51
CA PRO A 45 9.94 -19.99 2.80
C PRO A 45 9.41 -21.40 3.17
N PRO A 46 9.54 -22.38 2.27
CA PRO A 46 9.26 -23.77 2.59
C PRO A 46 10.21 -24.31 3.66
N ASN A 47 9.75 -25.27 4.47
CA ASN A 47 10.54 -25.93 5.53
C ASN A 47 11.13 -24.99 6.59
N CYS A 48 10.55 -23.79 6.74
CA CYS A 48 11.02 -22.75 7.64
C CYS A 48 9.96 -22.43 8.71
N ALA A 49 10.35 -22.52 9.98
CA ALA A 49 9.47 -22.22 11.10
C ALA A 49 9.45 -20.75 11.47
N ARG A 50 10.54 -20.02 11.25
CA ARG A 50 10.63 -18.58 11.52
C ARG A 50 11.41 -17.89 10.41
N TRP A 51 10.89 -16.77 9.89
CA TRP A 51 11.51 -16.02 8.80
C TRP A 51 11.37 -14.51 9.01
N THR A 52 12.14 -13.74 8.25
CA THR A 52 12.13 -12.28 8.31
C THR A 52 12.51 -11.66 6.97
N ASP A 53 11.98 -10.47 6.70
CA ASP A 53 12.43 -9.54 5.67
C ASP A 53 13.30 -8.40 6.26
N GLU A 54 13.84 -8.62 7.47
CA GLU A 54 14.55 -7.65 8.33
C GLU A 54 13.69 -6.57 8.99
N CYS A 55 12.40 -6.52 8.65
CA CYS A 55 11.47 -5.57 9.23
C CYS A 55 10.44 -6.24 10.14
N VAL A 56 10.03 -7.43 9.76
CA VAL A 56 9.03 -8.22 10.48
C VAL A 56 9.60 -9.61 10.73
N ASN A 57 9.37 -10.11 11.94
CA ASN A 57 9.65 -11.49 12.28
C ASN A 57 8.34 -12.27 12.30
N CYS A 58 8.27 -13.32 11.49
CA CYS A 58 7.12 -14.22 11.46
C CYS A 58 7.51 -15.60 12.00
N ALA A 59 6.53 -16.26 12.62
CA ALA A 59 6.60 -17.66 13.02
C ALA A 59 5.42 -18.42 12.43
N ARG A 60 5.68 -19.65 11.98
CA ARG A 60 4.65 -20.54 11.46
C ARG A 60 3.62 -20.86 12.55
N GLY A 61 2.35 -20.96 12.16
CA GLY A 61 1.25 -21.32 13.06
C GLY A 61 1.45 -22.70 13.68
N ALA A 62 0.76 -22.96 14.79
CA ALA A 62 0.91 -24.22 15.53
C ALA A 62 0.30 -25.41 14.76
N THR A 63 -0.71 -25.15 13.94
CA THR A 63 -1.36 -26.15 13.09
C THR A 63 -1.13 -25.88 11.60
N SER A 64 -1.15 -26.96 10.80
CA SER A 64 -1.03 -26.85 9.34
C SER A 64 -2.22 -26.08 8.78
N GLY A 65 -1.94 -25.01 8.04
CA GLY A 65 -2.96 -24.12 7.45
C GLY A 65 -3.32 -22.92 8.31
N GLU A 66 -2.81 -22.83 9.55
CA GLU A 66 -2.99 -21.65 10.39
C GLU A 66 -2.11 -20.48 9.90
N ALA A 67 -2.65 -19.26 10.00
CA ALA A 67 -1.92 -18.07 9.62
C ALA A 67 -0.65 -17.89 10.47
N PRO A 68 0.47 -17.44 9.90
CA PRO A 68 1.66 -17.16 10.69
C PRO A 68 1.43 -15.97 11.63
N VAL A 69 2.09 -16.02 12.79
CA VAL A 69 2.12 -14.89 13.72
C VAL A 69 3.32 -14.03 13.39
N CYS A 70 3.09 -12.75 13.11
CA CYS A 70 4.13 -11.81 12.69
C CYS A 70 4.19 -10.60 13.64
N SER A 71 5.39 -10.05 13.83
CA SER A 71 5.57 -8.78 14.54
C SER A 71 5.03 -7.59 13.73
N ASN A 72 4.79 -6.47 14.39
CA ASN A 72 4.47 -5.22 13.70
C ASN A 72 5.70 -4.65 12.97
N ILE A 73 5.46 -3.94 11.87
CA ILE A 73 6.49 -3.24 11.09
C ILE A 73 6.69 -1.81 11.63
N GLY A 74 7.95 -1.38 11.76
CA GLY A 74 8.28 0.01 12.09
C GLY A 74 8.22 0.94 10.86
N PHE A 75 7.82 2.20 11.05
CA PHE A 75 7.59 3.15 9.95
C PHE A 75 8.83 3.40 9.07
N ALA A 76 10.03 3.35 9.65
CA ALA A 76 11.28 3.59 8.93
C ALA A 76 11.79 2.35 8.18
N CYS A 77 11.20 1.18 8.42
CA CYS A 77 11.79 -0.06 7.95
C CYS A 77 11.60 -0.26 6.44
N GLN A 78 12.67 -0.72 5.78
CA GLN A 78 12.71 -1.00 4.36
C GLN A 78 12.90 -2.52 4.17
N PRO A 79 11.83 -3.29 3.84
CA PRO A 79 11.94 -4.73 3.71
C PRO A 79 12.99 -5.17 2.70
N LYS A 80 13.74 -6.21 3.06
CA LYS A 80 14.69 -6.90 2.17
C LYS A 80 14.12 -8.25 1.73
N ALA A 81 14.94 -9.04 1.04
CA ALA A 81 14.58 -10.40 0.67
C ALA A 81 14.31 -11.26 1.91
N ILE A 82 13.22 -12.03 1.87
CA ILE A 82 12.83 -12.91 2.97
C ILE A 82 13.89 -13.99 3.17
N ARG A 83 14.35 -14.16 4.40
CA ARG A 83 15.30 -15.22 4.81
C ARG A 83 14.76 -16.05 5.97
N CYS A 84 15.11 -17.32 5.96
CA CYS A 84 14.79 -18.23 7.05
C CYS A 84 15.72 -17.95 8.25
N LEU A 85 15.13 -17.82 9.43
CA LEU A 85 15.84 -17.71 10.71
C LEU A 85 15.95 -19.06 11.41
N MET A 86 14.92 -19.90 11.26
CA MET A 86 14.84 -21.20 11.93
C MET A 86 14.17 -22.24 11.04
N PRO A 87 14.84 -23.36 10.70
CA PRO A 87 14.22 -24.48 10.01
C PRO A 87 13.12 -25.15 10.86
N GLU A 88 12.12 -25.76 10.22
CA GLU A 88 11.04 -26.46 10.94
C GLU A 88 11.53 -27.64 11.78
N ALA A 89 12.55 -28.36 11.31
CA ALA A 89 13.17 -29.47 12.04
C ALA A 89 13.75 -29.05 13.40
N SER A 90 14.10 -27.76 13.58
CA SER A 90 14.75 -27.25 14.79
C SER A 90 13.77 -26.82 15.89
N GLN A 91 12.53 -26.44 15.53
CA GLN A 91 11.49 -26.04 16.49
C GLN A 91 11.17 -27.13 17.52
N ASN A 92 11.08 -28.38 17.06
CA ASN A 92 10.70 -29.51 17.91
C ASN A 92 11.73 -29.78 19.04
N LYS A 93 12.99 -29.32 18.87
CA LYS A 93 14.04 -29.46 19.88
C LYS A 93 13.99 -28.37 20.96
N GLN A 94 13.43 -27.20 20.66
CA GLN A 94 13.37 -26.06 21.59
C GLN A 94 12.11 -26.03 22.45
N LYS A 95 11.11 -26.84 22.11
CA LYS A 95 9.84 -26.95 22.84
C LYS A 95 9.87 -28.03 23.95
N LYS A 96 11.05 -28.61 24.20
CA LYS A 96 11.31 -29.60 25.26
C LYS A 96 11.98 -28.92 26.44
#